data_AF-A0A7S1W6Y3-F1
#
_entry.id   AF-A0A7S1W6Y3-F1
#
_cell.length_a   1.000
_cell.length_b   1.000
_cell.length_c   1.000
_cell.angle_alpha   90.00
_cell.angle_beta   90.00
_cell.angle_gamma   90.00
#
_symmetry.space_group_name_H-M   'P 1'
#
loop_
_entity.id
_entity.type
_entity.pdbx_description
1 polymer ?
#
loop_
_entity_poly.entity_id
_entity_poly.type
_entity_poly.pdbx_seq_one_letter_code
_entity_poly.pdbx_strand_id
1 'polypeptide(L)'
;AYIYGLPRCSELLEHPWGEDKFIDQCLQRLNITRVNEYDVLSETACGEQPSPCQSSDVAFHPFKSISSWFTCFNYASRYGKGPEDLDCNIKPLLSYNEAAYM
;
A
#
# COMPACT_ATOMS: atom_id res chain seq x y z
N ALA A 1 19.24 -10.86 -5.80
CA ALA A 1 18.56 -10.97 -7.12
C ALA A 1 18.49 -9.60 -7.82
N TYR A 2 17.85 -8.60 -7.22
CA TYR A 2 17.67 -7.27 -7.84
C TYR A 2 18.98 -6.57 -8.24
N ILE A 3 19.91 -6.33 -7.30
CA ILE A 3 21.17 -5.59 -7.56
C ILE A 3 21.97 -6.23 -8.72
N TYR A 4 22.09 -7.57 -8.72
CA TYR A 4 22.79 -8.29 -9.79
C TYR A 4 22.07 -8.24 -11.14
N GLY A 5 20.73 -8.10 -11.12
CA GLY A 5 19.91 -8.01 -12.32
C GLY A 5 19.81 -6.61 -12.91
N LEU A 6 20.13 -5.57 -12.15
CA LEU A 6 19.96 -4.16 -12.55
C LEU A 6 20.54 -3.79 -13.93
N PRO A 7 21.72 -4.30 -14.37
CA PRO A 7 22.23 -4.01 -15.71
C PRO A 7 21.30 -4.45 -16.85
N ARG A 8 20.39 -5.41 -16.60
CA ARG A 8 19.40 -5.89 -17.58
C ARG A 8 18.18 -4.97 -17.68
N CYS A 9 18.06 -3.96 -16.83
CA CYS A 9 16.94 -3.04 -16.77
C CYS A 9 17.25 -1.65 -17.36
N SER A 10 18.51 -1.37 -17.75
CA SER A 10 18.93 -0.04 -18.22
C SER A 10 18.13 0.47 -19.42
N GLU A 11 17.70 -0.42 -20.33
CA GLU A 11 16.85 -0.06 -21.47
C GLU A 11 15.48 0.49 -21.04
N LEU A 12 14.99 0.13 -19.86
CA LEU A 12 13.69 0.62 -19.36
C LEU A 12 13.75 2.11 -18.99
N LEU A 13 14.93 2.69 -18.83
CA LEU A 13 15.12 4.13 -18.58
C LEU A 13 14.77 5.00 -19.80
N GLU A 14 14.64 4.40 -20.99
CA GLU A 14 14.21 5.13 -22.19
C GLU A 14 12.72 5.51 -22.13
N HIS A 15 11.94 4.86 -21.27
CA HIS A 15 10.54 5.19 -21.07
C HIS A 15 10.37 6.43 -20.17
N PRO A 16 9.40 7.30 -20.44
CA PRO A 16 9.13 8.51 -19.64
C PRO A 16 8.33 8.18 -18.37
N TRP A 17 8.78 7.18 -17.63
CA TRP A 17 8.15 6.69 -16.41
C TRP A 17 8.77 7.32 -15.16
N GLY A 18 8.01 7.28 -14.07
CA GLY A 18 8.55 7.51 -12.73
C GLY A 18 9.38 6.32 -12.24
N GLU A 19 10.06 6.53 -11.12
CA GLU A 19 10.86 5.52 -10.42
C GLU A 19 10.03 4.29 -10.02
N ASP A 20 8.80 4.52 -9.55
CA ASP A 20 7.83 3.50 -9.15
C ASP A 20 7.51 2.49 -10.27
N LYS A 21 7.29 2.98 -11.49
CA LYS A 21 6.98 2.15 -12.64
C LYS A 21 8.25 1.53 -13.23
N PHE A 22 9.39 2.22 -13.16
CA PHE A 22 10.67 1.62 -13.52
C PHE A 22 10.98 0.38 -12.66
N ILE A 23 10.83 0.48 -11.32
CA ILE A 23 11.15 -0.64 -10.44
C ILE A 23 10.17 -1.80 -10.64
N ASP A 24 8.86 -1.56 -10.79
CA ASP A 24 7.88 -2.61 -11.12
C ASP A 24 8.28 -3.38 -12.40
N GLN A 25 8.57 -2.67 -13.48
CA GLN A 25 8.93 -3.29 -14.76
C GLN A 25 10.29 -4.02 -14.69
N CYS A 26 11.26 -3.49 -13.97
CA CYS A 26 12.54 -4.15 -13.76
C CYS A 26 12.39 -5.45 -12.98
N LEU A 27 11.60 -5.46 -11.89
CA LEU A 27 11.34 -6.66 -11.10
C LEU A 27 10.65 -7.74 -11.93
N GLN A 28 9.67 -7.35 -12.76
CA GLN A 28 9.01 -8.28 -13.70
C GLN A 28 10.00 -8.86 -14.71
N ARG A 29 10.89 -8.03 -15.29
CA ARG A 29 11.94 -8.49 -16.23
C ARG A 29 12.95 -9.46 -15.61
N LEU A 30 13.16 -9.34 -14.30
CA LEU A 30 14.00 -10.25 -13.52
C LEU A 30 13.26 -11.50 -13.04
N ASN A 31 12.02 -11.71 -13.48
CA ASN A 31 11.13 -12.81 -13.08
C ASN A 31 10.92 -12.88 -11.55
N ILE A 32 10.91 -11.72 -10.88
CA ILE A 32 10.55 -11.65 -9.46
C ILE A 32 9.02 -11.66 -9.37
N THR A 33 8.47 -12.51 -8.51
CA THR A 33 7.03 -12.63 -8.32
C THR A 33 6.45 -11.33 -7.80
N ARG A 34 5.49 -10.77 -8.54
CA ARG A 34 4.66 -9.65 -8.10
C ARG A 34 3.52 -10.18 -7.24
N VAL A 35 3.37 -9.61 -6.05
CA VAL A 35 2.19 -9.81 -5.19
C VAL A 35 1.45 -8.48 -5.17
N ASN A 36 0.17 -8.50 -5.55
CA ASN A 36 -0.65 -7.31 -5.51
C ASN A 36 -1.37 -7.25 -4.16
N GLU A 37 -1.28 -6.10 -3.52
CA GLU A 37 -1.96 -5.79 -2.27
C GLU A 37 -2.66 -4.45 -2.49
N TYR A 38 -3.94 -4.50 -2.86
CA TYR A 38 -4.69 -3.31 -3.26
C TYR A 38 -5.36 -2.62 -2.07
N ASP A 39 -5.47 -3.30 -0.93
CA ASP A 39 -6.21 -2.81 0.23
C ASP A 39 -5.31 -2.08 1.25
N VAL A 40 -4.02 -1.92 0.96
CA VAL A 40 -3.06 -1.23 1.85
C VAL A 40 -2.92 0.27 1.58
N LEU A 41 -3.38 0.77 0.44
CA LEU A 41 -3.22 2.18 0.09
C LEU A 41 -4.41 2.64 -0.74
N SER A 42 -4.93 3.83 -0.44
CA SER A 42 -6.02 4.42 -1.21
C SER A 42 -5.54 5.46 -2.23
N GLU A 43 -5.98 5.39 -3.49
CA GLU A 43 -5.51 6.24 -4.60
C GLU A 43 -6.64 6.82 -5.47
N THR A 44 -6.66 8.15 -5.58
CA THR A 44 -7.60 8.89 -6.45
C THR A 44 -7.43 8.59 -7.94
N ALA A 45 -6.21 8.32 -8.42
CA ALA A 45 -5.95 7.90 -9.79
C ALA A 45 -6.59 6.55 -10.13
N CYS A 46 -6.90 5.73 -9.11
CA CYS A 46 -7.65 4.49 -9.21
C CYS A 46 -9.17 4.69 -9.05
N GLY A 47 -9.64 5.94 -8.91
CA GLY A 47 -11.06 6.27 -8.72
C GLY A 47 -11.53 6.17 -7.27
N GLU A 48 -10.61 6.01 -6.32
CA GLU A 48 -10.95 5.86 -4.91
C GLU A 48 -11.11 7.22 -4.21
N GLN A 49 -11.67 7.18 -3.01
CA GLN A 49 -11.82 8.33 -2.13
C GLN A 49 -10.98 8.10 -0.86
N PRO A 50 -9.72 8.59 -0.81
CA PRO A 50 -8.87 8.39 0.33
C PRO A 50 -9.51 8.86 1.64
N SER A 51 -9.44 8.00 2.66
CA SER A 51 -9.97 8.28 3.98
C SER A 51 -9.29 9.51 4.59
N PRO A 52 -9.98 10.32 5.41
CA PRO A 52 -9.34 11.35 6.23
C PRO A 52 -8.59 10.72 7.43
N CYS A 53 -7.78 9.68 7.16
CA CYS A 53 -6.82 9.09 8.09
C CYS A 53 -7.45 8.20 9.18
N GLN A 54 -8.55 7.54 8.81
CA GLN A 54 -9.28 6.58 9.65
C GLN A 54 -9.18 5.14 9.15
N SER A 55 -8.75 4.93 7.90
CA SER A 55 -8.55 3.61 7.33
C SER A 55 -7.27 2.96 7.88
N SER A 56 -7.12 1.68 7.60
CA SER A 56 -5.91 0.89 7.85
C SER A 56 -4.84 1.07 6.76
N ASP A 57 -4.87 2.17 6.02
CA ASP A 57 -3.90 2.43 4.95
C ASP A 57 -2.49 2.58 5.54
N VAL A 58 -1.48 2.01 4.88
CA VAL A 58 -0.11 1.92 5.40
C VAL A 58 0.66 3.26 5.28
N ALA A 59 0.07 4.25 4.62
CA ALA A 59 0.64 5.58 4.49
C ALA A 59 -0.45 6.65 4.49
N PHE A 60 -0.09 7.86 4.91
CA PHE A 60 -0.94 9.05 4.83
C PHE A 60 -0.97 9.63 3.42
N HIS A 61 -1.41 8.81 2.47
CA HIS A 61 -1.66 9.20 1.10
C HIS A 61 -3.06 9.84 0.98
N PRO A 62 -3.26 10.89 0.18
CA PRO A 62 -2.35 11.55 -0.76
C PRO A 62 -1.71 12.85 -0.22
N PHE A 63 -1.50 12.97 1.08
CA PHE A 63 -1.21 14.27 1.72
C PHE A 63 0.24 14.73 1.50
N LYS A 64 0.49 15.47 0.41
CA LYS A 64 1.83 15.93 -0.02
C LYS A 64 2.34 17.20 0.68
N SER A 65 1.49 17.97 1.34
CA SER A 65 1.93 19.15 2.10
C SER A 65 2.21 18.81 3.56
N ILE A 66 3.17 19.50 4.18
CA ILE A 66 3.49 19.36 5.61
C ILE A 66 2.22 19.51 6.46
N SER A 67 1.43 20.55 6.19
CA SER A 67 0.19 20.84 6.94
C SER A 67 -0.84 19.71 6.82
N SER A 68 -1.12 19.26 5.59
CA SER A 68 -2.08 18.15 5.36
C SER A 68 -1.60 16.84 5.97
N TRP A 69 -0.30 16.57 5.89
CA TRP A 69 0.29 15.35 6.46
C TRP A 69 0.16 15.35 7.98
N PHE A 70 0.51 16.44 8.67
CA PHE A 70 0.37 16.51 10.13
C PHE A 70 -1.10 16.54 10.59
N THR A 71 -2.00 17.10 9.79
CA THR A 71 -3.45 17.00 10.04
C THR A 71 -3.88 15.53 10.08
N CYS A 72 -3.45 14.75 9.08
CA CYS A 72 -3.71 13.33 8.99
C CYS A 72 -3.13 12.53 10.16
N PHE A 73 -1.84 12.76 10.45
CA PHE A 73 -1.15 12.15 11.57
C PHE A 73 -1.83 12.42 12.91
N ASN A 74 -2.19 13.69 13.17
CA ASN A 74 -2.86 14.07 14.41
C ASN A 74 -4.24 13.42 14.54
N TYR A 75 -4.95 13.24 13.42
CA TYR A 75 -6.22 12.53 13.41
C TYR A 75 -6.02 11.05 13.74
N ALA A 76 -5.16 10.36 12.99
CA ALA A 76 -4.84 8.95 13.19
C ALA A 76 -4.30 8.67 14.60
N SER A 77 -3.47 9.57 15.15
CA SER A 77 -2.93 9.43 16.51
C SER A 77 -3.99 9.55 17.61
N ARG A 78 -5.13 10.20 17.33
CA ARG A 78 -6.23 10.37 18.30
C ARG A 78 -7.30 9.30 18.18
N TYR A 79 -7.58 8.86 16.95
CA TYR A 79 -8.75 8.04 16.63
C TYR A 79 -8.40 6.70 15.97
N GLY A 80 -7.18 6.54 15.49
CA GLY A 80 -6.70 5.34 14.84
C GLY A 80 -6.75 4.14 15.79
N LYS A 81 -6.95 2.97 15.18
CA LYS A 81 -6.90 1.67 15.85
C LYS A 81 -5.84 0.83 15.14
N GLY A 82 -4.68 0.72 15.77
CA GLY A 82 -3.61 -0.14 15.27
C GLY A 82 -3.93 -1.61 15.50
N PRO A 83 -3.21 -2.54 14.83
CA PRO A 83 -3.28 -3.97 15.15
C PRO A 83 -2.95 -4.27 16.62
N GLU A 84 -2.20 -3.39 17.27
CA GLU A 84 -1.86 -3.43 18.70
C GLU A 84 -2.99 -2.98 19.63
N ASP A 85 -4.02 -2.29 19.11
CA ASP A 85 -5.27 -2.01 19.83
C ASP A 85 -6.30 -3.15 19.70
N LEU A 86 -6.03 -4.13 18.84
CA LEU A 86 -6.78 -5.38 18.81
C LEU A 86 -6.27 -6.22 19.98
N ASP A 87 -7.10 -6.44 20.98
CA ASP A 87 -6.79 -7.42 22.03
C ASP A 87 -6.59 -8.78 21.36
N CYS A 88 -5.34 -9.25 21.29
CA CYS A 88 -4.98 -10.57 20.76
C CYS A 88 -5.68 -11.73 21.48
N ASN A 89 -6.33 -11.49 22.63
CA ASN A 89 -7.14 -12.45 23.38
C ASN A 89 -8.63 -12.38 23.05
N ILE A 90 -9.09 -11.31 22.41
CA ILE A 90 -10.43 -11.23 21.84
C ILE A 90 -10.30 -11.68 20.39
N LYS A 91 -10.68 -12.93 20.14
CA LYS A 91 -10.93 -13.38 18.76
C LYS A 91 -11.86 -12.34 18.12
N PRO A 92 -11.47 -11.71 17.00
CA PRO A 92 -12.40 -10.85 16.31
C PRO A 92 -13.61 -11.72 15.97
N LEU A 93 -14.82 -11.17 16.18
CA LEU A 93 -16.06 -11.77 15.72
C LEU A 93 -16.07 -11.73 14.19
N LEU A 94 -15.19 -12.51 13.59
CA LEU A 94 -15.25 -12.86 12.20
C LEU A 94 -16.36 -13.90 12.11
N SER A 95 -17.56 -13.41 11.83
CA SER A 95 -18.55 -14.21 11.11
C SER A 95 -18.01 -14.45 9.69
N TYR A 96 -16.94 -15.21 9.57
CA TYR A 96 -16.65 -15.89 8.31
C TYR A 96 -17.65 -17.03 8.21
N ASN A 97 -18.70 -16.81 7.42
CA ASN A 97 -19.53 -17.90 6.94
C ASN A 97 -18.64 -18.82 6.10
N GLU A 98 -18.18 -19.92 6.67
CA GLU A 98 -17.57 -21.06 5.98
C GLU A 98 -18.62 -21.81 5.12
N ALA A 99 -19.21 -21.12 4.13
CA ALA A 99 -20.26 -21.71 3.28
C ALA A 99 -20.14 -21.33 1.80
N ALA A 100 -18.95 -20.91 1.32
CA ALA A 100 -18.77 -20.53 -0.08
C ALA A 100 -17.64 -21.29 -0.82
N TYR A 101 -17.13 -22.38 -0.26
CA TYR A 101 -16.25 -23.32 -0.97
C TYR A 101 -16.59 -24.77 -0.59
N MET A 102 -17.63 -25.30 -1.22
CA MET A 102 -17.80 -26.72 -1.54
C MET A 102 -18.42 -26.82 -2.94
#